data_AF-A0A9Q0QSQ7-F1
#
_entry.id   AF-A0A9Q0QSQ7-F1
#
_cell.length_a   1.000
_cell.length_b   1.000
_cell.length_c   1.000
_cell.angle_alpha   90.00
_cell.angle_beta   90.00
_cell.angle_gamma   90.00
#
_symmetry.space_group_name_H-M   'P 1'
#
loop_
_entity.id
_entity.type
_entity.pdbx_description
1 polymer ?
#
loop_
_entity_poly.entity_id
_entity_poly.type
_entity_poly.pdbx_seq_one_letter_code
_entity_poly.pdbx_strand_id
1 'polypeptide(L)'
;MEVGSSSHEKDGLFARGWWWLKAMIIGVVQKIIKLGQDDPRRVIHSLKVGIALTLVSLIYYSRPLYDGFGAAGMWAVLTVVVVFEFTVGATLGKGLNRGFATLLAGALGVGAHHFASLCGEKGEPIILGLSTFLIAATSTFSRFFPRIKRRYDYGVVIFILTFSLVSVSGYRVDKIIKMAHQRLLTIIIGGVTCVTVSIFICPVWAGEDLHNLVAQNMEMIANFLEGFGGEYFRSPEDGDSPVISKNQKPFLKEYKSVLNSKATEESLANFASWEPGHGCFRFRHPWKQYLQIGTLNRQCAYLVEALNGCINSEIQVPSEFRKKIRKACTDMSLECGNALKELALAIKEMRQPCLADPPVESAKTAAGDLKTTLKTAFIENSDLLAIMSAATVASLLVEIVHCTDKIAKSVHELANLAHFKKVDPTLTPEKPYLLHRGTIKPLSEADSPHHVGITIPNLPTTTTESVHLECVNNIINT
;
A
#
# COMPACT_ATOMS: atom_id res chain seq x y z
N MET A 1 -0.66 -75.46 0.26
CA MET A 1 0.43 -74.53 0.61
C MET A 1 0.19 -73.29 -0.22
N GLU A 2 -0.54 -72.33 0.35
CA GLU A 2 -0.97 -71.11 -0.35
C GLU A 2 0.23 -70.18 -0.53
N VAL A 3 0.55 -69.88 -1.78
CA VAL A 3 1.44 -68.78 -2.18
C VAL A 3 0.64 -67.94 -3.16
N GLY A 4 0.34 -66.70 -2.79
CA GLY A 4 -0.20 -65.73 -3.75
C GLY A 4 -1.20 -64.72 -3.19
N SER A 5 -0.76 -63.85 -2.29
CA SER A 5 -1.48 -62.59 -2.01
C SER A 5 -0.50 -61.54 -1.47
N SER A 6 0.29 -60.93 -2.35
CA SER A 6 1.09 -59.75 -2.00
C SER A 6 1.32 -58.76 -3.15
N SER A 7 0.76 -59.05 -4.34
CA SER A 7 0.88 -58.19 -5.54
C SER A 7 -0.29 -57.23 -5.73
N HIS A 8 -1.54 -57.63 -5.42
CA HIS A 8 -2.72 -56.79 -5.67
C HIS A 8 -2.91 -55.61 -4.69
N GLU A 9 -2.32 -55.66 -3.50
CA GLU A 9 -2.43 -54.58 -2.51
C GLU A 9 -1.48 -53.39 -2.82
N LYS A 10 -0.39 -53.65 -3.54
CA LYS A 10 0.62 -52.64 -3.90
C LYS A 10 0.15 -51.74 -5.05
N ASP A 11 -0.59 -52.29 -6.02
CA ASP A 11 -1.11 -51.54 -7.16
C ASP A 11 -2.21 -50.55 -6.77
N GLY A 12 -3.04 -50.89 -5.77
CA GLY A 12 -4.06 -49.99 -5.21
C GLY A 12 -3.46 -48.79 -4.47
N LEU A 13 -2.32 -48.98 -3.80
CA LEU A 13 -1.63 -47.94 -3.03
C LEU A 13 -0.92 -46.94 -3.95
N PHE A 14 -0.30 -47.42 -5.04
CA PHE A 14 0.31 -46.58 -6.07
C PHE A 14 -0.72 -45.80 -6.89
N ALA A 15 -1.83 -46.43 -7.29
CA ALA A 15 -2.91 -45.74 -7.99
C ALA A 15 -3.53 -44.64 -7.11
N ARG A 16 -3.77 -44.92 -5.82
CA ARG A 16 -4.29 -43.94 -4.86
C ARG A 16 -3.32 -42.79 -4.61
N GLY A 17 -2.01 -43.07 -4.55
CA GLY A 17 -0.96 -42.06 -4.49
C GLY A 17 -0.91 -41.15 -5.73
N TRP A 18 -1.11 -41.72 -6.93
CA TRP A 18 -1.15 -40.97 -8.18
C TRP A 18 -2.39 -40.06 -8.29
N TRP A 19 -3.57 -40.53 -7.88
CA TRP A 19 -4.78 -39.71 -7.82
C TRP A 19 -4.66 -38.57 -6.80
N TRP A 20 -4.04 -38.83 -5.65
CA TRP A 20 -3.75 -37.81 -4.65
C TRP A 20 -2.77 -36.75 -5.17
N LEU A 21 -1.70 -37.17 -5.86
CA LEU A 21 -0.76 -36.28 -6.51
C LEU A 21 -1.43 -35.43 -7.60
N LYS A 22 -2.28 -36.02 -8.45
CA LYS A 22 -3.06 -35.30 -9.46
C LYS A 22 -4.00 -34.27 -8.83
N ALA A 23 -4.75 -34.64 -7.79
CA ALA A 23 -5.64 -33.72 -7.07
C ALA A 23 -4.87 -32.56 -6.43
N MET A 24 -3.69 -32.85 -5.86
CA MET A 24 -2.79 -31.83 -5.32
C MET A 24 -2.28 -30.88 -6.41
N ILE A 25 -1.87 -31.41 -7.58
CA ILE A 25 -1.45 -30.60 -8.73
C ILE A 25 -2.61 -29.72 -9.22
N ILE A 26 -3.81 -30.28 -9.38
CA ILE A 26 -4.99 -29.52 -9.82
C ILE A 26 -5.33 -28.41 -8.80
N GLY A 27 -5.28 -28.72 -7.50
CA GLY A 27 -5.50 -27.73 -6.45
C GLY A 27 -4.45 -26.61 -6.44
N VAL A 28 -3.19 -26.92 -6.74
CA VAL A 28 -2.11 -25.93 -6.91
C VAL A 28 -2.36 -25.08 -8.15
N VAL A 29 -2.71 -25.69 -9.28
CA VAL A 29 -3.01 -24.98 -10.53
C VAL A 29 -4.20 -24.03 -10.35
N GLN A 30 -5.28 -24.47 -9.71
CA GLN A 30 -6.44 -23.62 -9.40
C GLN A 30 -6.06 -22.44 -8.51
N LYS A 31 -5.21 -22.65 -7.50
CA LYS A 31 -4.69 -21.56 -6.66
C LYS A 31 -3.85 -20.57 -7.47
N ILE A 32 -3.01 -21.05 -8.38
CA ILE A 32 -2.18 -20.19 -9.25
C ILE A 32 -3.07 -19.37 -10.21
N ILE A 33 -4.05 -20.02 -10.83
CA ILE A 33 -5.02 -19.33 -11.71
C ILE A 33 -5.77 -18.27 -10.93
N LYS A 34 -6.28 -18.61 -9.74
CA LYS A 34 -6.97 -17.68 -8.86
C LYS A 34 -6.06 -16.51 -8.46
N LEU A 35 -4.80 -16.78 -8.13
CA LEU A 35 -3.81 -15.74 -7.77
C LEU A 35 -3.59 -14.72 -8.89
N GLY A 36 -3.57 -15.18 -10.14
CA GLY A 36 -3.45 -14.32 -11.31
C GLY A 36 -4.74 -13.58 -11.66
N GLN A 37 -5.91 -14.17 -11.38
CA GLN A 37 -7.21 -13.53 -11.55
C GLN A 37 -7.49 -12.46 -10.49
N ASP A 38 -7.08 -12.72 -9.24
CA ASP A 38 -7.27 -11.80 -8.11
C ASP A 38 -6.43 -10.52 -8.27
N ASP A 39 -5.21 -10.63 -8.83
CA ASP A 39 -4.36 -9.46 -9.13
C ASP A 39 -3.53 -9.70 -10.42
N PRO A 40 -4.03 -9.27 -11.60
CA PRO A 40 -3.38 -9.50 -12.88
C PRO A 40 -1.99 -8.84 -12.98
N ARG A 41 -1.71 -7.84 -12.13
CA ARG A 41 -0.39 -7.20 -12.05
C ARG A 41 0.70 -8.17 -11.62
N ARG A 42 0.37 -9.26 -10.91
CA ARG A 42 1.31 -10.33 -10.53
C ARG A 42 1.83 -11.12 -11.73
N VAL A 43 0.97 -11.38 -12.70
CA VAL A 43 1.34 -12.05 -13.97
C VAL A 43 2.22 -11.13 -14.80
N ILE A 44 1.87 -9.85 -14.86
CA ILE A 44 2.70 -8.84 -15.53
C ILE A 44 4.07 -8.75 -14.85
N HIS A 45 4.11 -8.71 -13.52
CA HIS A 45 5.36 -8.67 -12.77
C HIS A 45 6.26 -9.89 -13.05
N SER A 46 5.74 -11.11 -13.06
CA SER A 46 6.55 -12.29 -13.37
C SER A 46 7.12 -12.23 -14.79
N LEU A 47 6.35 -11.73 -15.76
CA LEU A 47 6.84 -11.48 -17.12
C LEU A 47 7.95 -10.41 -17.14
N LYS A 48 7.79 -9.30 -16.40
CA LYS A 48 8.82 -8.25 -16.28
C LYS A 48 10.15 -8.82 -15.76
N VAL A 49 10.10 -9.64 -14.72
CA VAL A 49 11.31 -10.28 -14.16
C VAL A 49 11.98 -11.16 -15.22
N GLY A 50 11.19 -11.94 -15.97
CA GLY A 50 11.67 -12.72 -17.11
C GLY A 50 12.36 -11.86 -18.17
N ILE A 51 11.74 -10.76 -18.59
CA ILE A 51 12.31 -9.81 -19.56
C ILE A 51 13.60 -9.17 -19.04
N ALA A 52 13.65 -8.76 -17.78
CA ALA A 52 14.86 -8.20 -17.20
C ALA A 52 16.02 -9.21 -17.17
N LEU A 53 15.73 -10.47 -16.83
CA LEU A 53 16.72 -11.54 -16.85
C LEU A 53 17.21 -11.86 -18.26
N THR A 54 16.32 -11.91 -19.25
CA THR A 54 16.72 -12.16 -20.65
C THR A 54 17.55 -11.01 -21.21
N LEU A 55 17.19 -9.76 -20.93
CA LEU A 55 17.98 -8.58 -21.34
C LEU A 55 19.39 -8.61 -20.76
N VAL A 56 19.53 -8.85 -19.46
CA VAL A 56 20.85 -8.93 -18.81
C VAL A 56 21.66 -10.14 -19.31
N SER A 57 21.00 -11.26 -19.60
CA SER A 57 21.66 -12.45 -20.14
C SER A 57 22.10 -12.28 -21.59
N LEU A 58 21.33 -11.55 -22.41
CA LEU A 58 21.68 -11.25 -23.80
C LEU A 58 22.93 -10.37 -23.89
N ILE A 59 23.08 -9.42 -22.96
CA ILE A 59 24.30 -8.63 -22.78
C ILE A 59 25.50 -9.55 -22.52
N TYR A 60 25.32 -10.59 -21.71
CA TYR A 60 26.37 -11.57 -21.41
C TYR A 60 26.70 -12.49 -22.59
N TYR A 61 25.71 -12.89 -23.39
CA TYR A 61 25.93 -13.76 -24.55
C TYR A 61 26.56 -13.04 -25.75
N SER A 62 26.60 -11.70 -25.73
CA SER A 62 27.25 -10.90 -26.76
C SER A 62 28.77 -10.93 -26.57
N ARG A 63 29.50 -11.62 -27.48
CA ARG A 63 30.98 -11.83 -27.40
C ARG A 63 31.81 -10.59 -27.02
N PRO A 64 31.59 -9.39 -27.61
CA PRO A 64 32.38 -8.21 -27.26
C PRO A 64 32.24 -7.76 -25.80
N LEU A 65 31.07 -8.02 -25.19
CA LEU A 65 30.76 -7.66 -23.81
C LEU A 65 31.17 -8.78 -22.84
N TYR A 66 31.08 -10.05 -23.27
CA TYR A 66 31.62 -11.19 -22.52
C TYR A 66 33.12 -11.06 -22.27
N ASP A 67 33.89 -10.72 -23.31
CA ASP A 67 35.36 -10.55 -23.19
C ASP A 67 35.72 -9.38 -22.24
N GLY A 68 34.83 -8.39 -22.11
CA GLY A 68 34.98 -7.25 -21.20
C GLY A 68 34.61 -7.54 -19.74
N PHE A 69 33.62 -8.40 -19.47
CA PHE A 69 33.08 -8.64 -18.11
C PHE A 69 33.40 -10.03 -17.53
N GLY A 70 33.67 -11.05 -18.35
CA GLY A 70 33.99 -12.42 -17.93
C GLY A 70 33.04 -12.95 -16.86
N ALA A 71 33.57 -13.66 -15.85
CA ALA A 71 32.79 -14.21 -14.73
C ALA A 71 32.02 -13.15 -13.89
N ALA A 72 32.29 -11.85 -14.08
CA ALA A 72 31.56 -10.78 -13.38
C ALA A 72 30.11 -10.61 -13.89
N GLY A 73 29.76 -11.16 -15.05
CA GLY A 73 28.40 -11.12 -15.61
C GLY A 73 27.34 -11.79 -14.73
N MET A 74 27.73 -12.81 -13.95
CA MET A 74 26.83 -13.46 -12.98
C MET A 74 26.25 -12.46 -11.97
N TRP A 75 26.99 -11.41 -11.61
CA TRP A 75 26.53 -10.39 -10.67
C TRP A 75 25.39 -9.54 -11.22
N ALA A 76 25.30 -9.36 -12.53
CA ALA A 76 24.17 -8.67 -13.15
C ALA A 76 22.89 -9.52 -13.02
N VAL A 77 22.97 -10.82 -13.32
CA VAL A 77 21.84 -11.76 -13.18
C VAL A 77 21.40 -11.85 -11.72
N LEU A 78 22.34 -12.03 -10.79
CA LEU A 78 22.06 -12.03 -9.35
C LEU A 78 21.46 -10.70 -8.88
N THR A 79 21.83 -9.58 -9.51
CA THR A 79 21.24 -8.29 -9.19
C THR A 79 19.77 -8.27 -9.58
N VAL A 80 19.41 -8.72 -10.79
CA VAL A 80 18.00 -8.80 -11.21
C VAL A 80 17.18 -9.64 -10.25
N VAL A 81 17.65 -10.84 -9.92
CA VAL A 81 16.92 -11.76 -9.03
C VAL A 81 16.65 -11.16 -7.64
N VAL A 82 17.59 -10.37 -7.11
CA VAL A 82 17.53 -9.91 -5.71
C VAL A 82 16.94 -8.49 -5.58
N VAL A 83 17.06 -7.66 -6.62
CA VAL A 83 16.62 -6.25 -6.62
C VAL A 83 15.24 -6.07 -7.21
N PHE A 84 14.86 -6.87 -8.21
CA PHE A 84 13.59 -6.71 -8.89
C PHE A 84 12.44 -7.07 -7.95
N GLU A 85 11.58 -6.08 -7.67
CA GLU A 85 10.48 -6.18 -6.73
C GLU A 85 9.15 -5.88 -7.40
N PHE A 86 8.05 -6.18 -6.69
CA PHE A 86 6.70 -6.02 -7.22
C PHE A 86 6.40 -4.59 -7.66
N THR A 87 6.76 -3.60 -6.82
CA THR A 87 6.55 -2.18 -7.09
C THR A 87 7.82 -1.50 -7.59
N VAL A 88 7.62 -0.40 -8.32
CA VAL A 88 8.72 0.46 -8.81
C VAL A 88 9.53 1.01 -7.64
N GLY A 89 8.86 1.54 -6.60
CA GLY A 89 9.52 2.08 -5.42
C GLY A 89 10.36 1.06 -4.66
N ALA A 90 9.89 -0.19 -4.53
CA ALA A 90 10.66 -1.26 -3.90
C ALA A 90 11.90 -1.63 -4.73
N THR A 91 11.77 -1.70 -6.06
CA THR A 91 12.87 -1.99 -6.99
C THR A 91 13.93 -0.88 -6.95
N LEU A 92 13.51 0.39 -7.02
CA LEU A 92 14.38 1.55 -6.89
C LEU A 92 15.10 1.58 -5.54
N GLY A 93 14.35 1.41 -4.44
CA GLY A 93 14.90 1.40 -3.10
C GLY A 93 15.94 0.29 -2.90
N LYS A 94 15.65 -0.94 -3.35
CA LYS A 94 16.63 -2.04 -3.30
C LYS A 94 17.83 -1.80 -4.22
N GLY A 95 17.60 -1.28 -5.43
CA GLY A 95 18.66 -1.02 -6.40
C GLY A 95 19.65 0.04 -5.91
N LEU A 96 19.14 1.16 -5.41
CA LEU A 96 19.96 2.20 -4.79
C LEU A 96 20.69 1.68 -3.55
N ASN A 97 19.98 0.98 -2.65
CA ASN A 97 20.60 0.38 -1.47
C ASN A 97 21.72 -0.59 -1.84
N ARG A 98 21.56 -1.42 -2.87
CA ARG A 98 22.60 -2.32 -3.38
C ARG A 98 23.79 -1.54 -3.92
N GLY A 99 23.55 -0.55 -4.76
CA GLY A 99 24.60 0.30 -5.34
C GLY A 99 25.45 0.99 -4.27
N PHE A 100 24.81 1.68 -3.32
CA PHE A 100 25.50 2.35 -2.22
C PHE A 100 26.23 1.37 -1.30
N ALA A 101 25.59 0.25 -0.93
CA ALA A 101 26.20 -0.77 -0.08
C ALA A 101 27.43 -1.40 -0.73
N THR A 102 27.35 -1.75 -2.02
CA THR A 102 28.48 -2.33 -2.76
C THR A 102 29.62 -1.33 -2.93
N LEU A 103 29.32 -0.06 -3.25
CA LEU A 103 30.34 0.99 -3.38
C LEU A 103 31.07 1.20 -2.05
N LEU A 104 30.33 1.39 -0.96
CA LEU A 104 30.90 1.63 0.36
C LEU A 104 31.70 0.43 0.87
N ALA A 105 31.15 -0.79 0.71
CA ALA A 105 31.82 -2.02 1.08
C ALA A 105 33.08 -2.27 0.25
N GLY A 106 33.04 -1.98 -1.05
CA GLY A 106 34.19 -2.10 -1.94
C GLY A 106 35.31 -1.14 -1.55
N ALA A 107 34.98 0.14 -1.31
CA ALA A 107 35.93 1.15 -0.87
C ALA A 107 36.58 0.78 0.47
N LEU A 108 35.77 0.40 1.47
CA LEU A 108 36.27 -0.03 2.78
C LEU A 108 37.08 -1.33 2.68
N GLY A 109 36.68 -2.28 1.84
CA GLY A 109 37.42 -3.54 1.64
C GLY A 109 38.79 -3.31 1.02
N VAL A 110 38.90 -2.42 0.02
CA VAL A 110 40.19 -2.01 -0.55
C VAL A 110 41.04 -1.28 0.50
N GLY A 111 40.42 -0.41 1.31
CA GLY A 111 41.11 0.27 2.43
C GLY A 111 41.63 -0.71 3.48
N ALA A 112 40.84 -1.71 3.86
CA ALA A 112 41.23 -2.74 4.80
C ALA A 112 42.40 -3.59 4.26
N HIS A 113 42.38 -3.94 2.97
CA HIS A 113 43.48 -4.64 2.31
C HIS A 113 44.75 -3.78 2.27
N HIS A 114 44.64 -2.50 1.90
CA HIS A 114 45.78 -1.60 1.90
C HIS A 114 46.39 -1.47 3.30
N PHE A 115 45.56 -1.30 4.33
CA PHE A 115 46.02 -1.26 5.72
C PHE A 115 46.68 -2.57 6.16
N ALA A 116 46.09 -3.71 5.83
CA ALA A 116 46.63 -5.03 6.17
C ALA A 116 48.00 -5.30 5.49
N SER A 117 48.18 -4.83 4.26
CA SER A 117 49.45 -4.97 3.53
C SER A 117 50.62 -4.22 4.20
N LEU A 118 50.35 -3.18 5.00
CA LEU A 118 51.37 -2.47 5.78
C LEU A 118 51.86 -3.28 6.99
N CYS A 119 51.15 -4.34 7.39
CA CYS A 119 51.47 -5.16 8.56
C CYS A 119 52.32 -6.40 8.25
N GLY A 120 52.78 -6.55 7.00
CA GLY A 120 53.60 -7.67 6.54
C GLY A 120 52.84 -8.98 6.35
N GLU A 121 53.45 -9.97 5.69
CA GLU A 121 52.78 -11.20 5.23
C GLU A 121 52.11 -12.04 6.34
N LYS A 122 52.69 -12.05 7.55
CA LYS A 122 52.11 -12.77 8.70
C LYS A 122 50.96 -12.00 9.37
N GLY A 123 51.00 -10.66 9.32
CA GLY A 123 50.02 -9.78 9.94
C GLY A 123 48.79 -9.51 9.07
N GLU A 124 48.97 -9.52 7.75
CA GLU A 124 47.92 -9.26 6.76
C GLU A 124 46.65 -10.12 6.94
N PRO A 125 46.71 -11.47 7.02
CA PRO A 125 45.52 -12.28 7.20
C PRO A 125 44.84 -12.06 8.57
N ILE A 126 45.62 -11.72 9.61
CA ILE A 126 45.10 -11.44 10.96
C ILE A 126 44.30 -10.12 10.94
N ILE A 127 44.85 -9.07 10.34
CA ILE A 127 44.19 -7.77 10.24
C ILE A 127 42.95 -7.82 9.34
N LEU A 128 43.01 -8.54 8.21
CA LEU A 128 41.83 -8.78 7.36
C LEU A 128 40.74 -9.56 8.08
N GLY A 129 41.11 -10.60 8.83
CA GLY A 129 40.19 -11.39 9.66
C GLY A 129 39.51 -10.53 10.74
N LEU A 130 40.30 -9.75 11.49
CA LEU A 130 39.79 -8.85 12.52
C LEU A 130 38.87 -7.77 11.95
N SER A 131 39.25 -7.17 10.82
CA SER A 131 38.44 -6.16 10.11
C SER A 131 37.11 -6.75 9.65
N THR A 132 37.13 -7.96 9.08
CA THR A 132 35.93 -8.71 8.68
C THR A 132 35.02 -8.99 9.86
N PHE A 133 35.58 -9.46 10.97
CA PHE A 133 34.83 -9.70 12.20
C PHE A 133 34.16 -8.42 12.72
N LEU A 134 34.92 -7.33 12.87
CA LEU A 134 34.41 -6.06 13.40
C LEU A 134 33.32 -5.46 12.52
N ILE A 135 33.54 -5.38 11.20
CA ILE A 135 32.57 -4.84 10.27
C ILE A 135 31.31 -5.71 10.20
N ALA A 136 31.45 -7.04 10.15
CA ALA A 136 30.30 -7.94 10.13
C ALA A 136 29.49 -7.86 11.44
N ALA A 137 30.16 -7.84 12.60
CA ALA A 137 29.50 -7.75 13.90
C ALA A 137 28.76 -6.42 14.08
N THR A 138 29.44 -5.29 13.82
CA THR A 138 28.85 -3.95 13.94
C THR A 138 27.70 -3.73 12.94
N SER A 139 27.88 -4.14 11.69
CA SER A 139 26.83 -4.06 10.67
C SER A 139 25.64 -4.94 11.02
N THR A 140 25.86 -6.17 11.51
CA THR A 140 24.78 -7.05 11.94
C THR A 140 24.03 -6.46 13.14
N PHE A 141 24.75 -5.89 14.11
CA PHE A 141 24.14 -5.21 15.24
C PHE A 141 23.29 -4.01 14.81
N SER A 142 23.73 -3.26 13.80
CA SER A 142 22.99 -2.10 13.26
C SER A 142 21.58 -2.47 12.76
N ARG A 143 21.35 -3.73 12.36
CA ARG A 143 20.04 -4.23 11.87
C ARG A 143 19.00 -4.34 12.97
N PHE A 144 19.39 -4.31 14.25
CA PHE A 144 18.44 -4.27 15.36
C PHE A 144 17.81 -2.90 15.57
N PHE A 145 18.41 -1.82 15.03
CA PHE A 145 17.80 -0.50 15.08
C PHE A 145 16.62 -0.41 14.09
N PRO A 146 15.38 -0.12 14.55
CA PRO A 146 14.20 -0.16 13.69
C PRO A 146 14.28 0.75 12.45
N ARG A 147 14.94 1.91 12.58
CA ARG A 147 15.14 2.85 11.46
C ARG A 147 16.02 2.26 10.35
N ILE A 148 17.09 1.56 10.72
CA ILE A 148 17.99 0.89 9.77
C ILE A 148 17.29 -0.33 9.18
N LYS A 149 16.66 -1.16 10.03
CA LYS A 149 15.94 -2.36 9.61
C LYS A 149 14.87 -2.07 8.55
N ARG A 150 14.08 -1.01 8.75
CA ARG A 150 12.96 -0.70 7.86
C ARG A 150 13.40 -0.21 6.48
N ARG A 151 14.50 0.54 6.40
CA ARG A 151 14.91 1.23 5.16
C ARG A 151 16.12 0.62 4.47
N TYR A 152 17.03 0.02 5.23
CA TYR A 152 18.37 -0.34 4.78
C TYR A 152 18.76 -1.79 5.09
N ASP A 153 17.90 -2.63 5.66
CA ASP A 153 18.27 -4.02 6.05
C ASP A 153 18.90 -4.81 4.89
N TYR A 154 18.29 -4.73 3.70
CA TYR A 154 18.85 -5.31 2.48
C TYR A 154 20.24 -4.75 2.15
N GLY A 155 20.42 -3.44 2.22
CA GLY A 155 21.69 -2.77 1.99
C GLY A 155 22.77 -3.21 2.97
N VAL A 156 22.43 -3.36 4.26
CA VAL A 156 23.37 -3.85 5.29
C VAL A 156 23.81 -5.28 5.02
N VAL A 157 22.90 -6.17 4.58
CA VAL A 157 23.26 -7.54 4.19
C VAL A 157 24.19 -7.55 2.98
N ILE A 158 23.89 -6.75 1.94
CA ILE A 158 24.76 -6.61 0.76
C ILE A 158 26.12 -6.01 1.14
N PHE A 159 26.15 -5.06 2.07
CA PHE A 159 27.36 -4.44 2.56
C PHE A 159 28.27 -5.47 3.24
N ILE A 160 27.74 -6.26 4.18
CA ILE A 160 28.48 -7.34 4.85
C ILE A 160 29.02 -8.33 3.82
N LEU A 161 28.16 -8.80 2.90
CA LEU A 161 28.53 -9.76 1.87
C LEU A 161 29.66 -9.22 0.99
N THR A 162 29.51 -7.99 0.49
CA THR A 162 30.49 -7.37 -0.42
C THR A 162 31.80 -7.12 0.30
N PHE A 163 31.77 -6.58 1.53
CA PHE A 163 32.98 -6.28 2.30
C PHE A 163 33.76 -7.56 2.62
N SER A 164 33.05 -8.61 3.07
CA SER A 164 33.65 -9.92 3.36
C SER A 164 34.28 -10.51 2.11
N LEU A 165 33.57 -10.43 0.98
CA LEU A 165 34.05 -11.00 -0.28
C LEU A 165 35.25 -10.23 -0.82
N VAL A 166 35.26 -8.89 -0.76
CA VAL A 166 36.40 -8.06 -1.20
C VAL A 166 37.61 -8.25 -0.28
N SER A 167 37.41 -8.25 1.05
CA SER A 167 38.49 -8.37 2.03
C SER A 167 39.13 -9.77 2.02
N VAL A 168 38.32 -10.84 1.96
CA VAL A 168 38.81 -12.23 1.96
C VAL A 168 39.35 -12.65 0.59
N SER A 169 38.73 -12.21 -0.52
CA SER A 169 39.23 -12.54 -1.87
C SER A 169 40.45 -11.71 -2.25
N GLY A 170 40.61 -10.52 -1.66
CA GLY A 170 41.74 -9.63 -1.90
C GLY A 170 43.08 -10.29 -1.61
N TYR A 171 43.14 -11.06 -0.53
CA TYR A 171 44.32 -11.82 -0.10
C TYR A 171 44.88 -12.79 -1.17
N ARG A 172 44.07 -13.23 -2.16
CA ARG A 172 44.50 -14.25 -3.15
C ARG A 172 44.70 -13.73 -4.57
N VAL A 173 44.37 -12.47 -4.88
CA VAL A 173 44.30 -12.00 -6.27
C VAL A 173 44.91 -10.62 -6.44
N ASP A 174 46.04 -10.53 -7.14
CA ASP A 174 46.78 -9.27 -7.43
C ASP A 174 46.01 -8.21 -8.25
N LYS A 175 44.78 -8.50 -8.69
CA LYS A 175 43.95 -7.61 -9.54
C LYS A 175 42.61 -7.23 -8.91
N ILE A 176 42.61 -6.94 -7.60
CA ILE A 176 41.41 -6.60 -6.81
C ILE A 176 40.63 -5.43 -7.42
N ILE A 177 41.31 -4.35 -7.81
CA ILE A 177 40.68 -3.12 -8.33
C ILE A 177 39.93 -3.39 -9.63
N LYS A 178 40.54 -4.13 -10.57
CA LYS A 178 39.90 -4.49 -11.84
C LYS A 178 38.67 -5.37 -11.62
N MET A 179 38.76 -6.35 -10.72
CA MET A 179 37.66 -7.24 -10.38
C MET A 179 36.51 -6.49 -9.69
N ALA A 180 36.82 -5.61 -8.73
CA ALA A 180 35.84 -4.78 -8.02
C ALA A 180 35.13 -3.84 -8.98
N HIS A 181 35.87 -3.20 -9.89
CA HIS A 181 35.30 -2.32 -10.90
C HIS A 181 34.33 -3.06 -11.84
N GLN A 182 34.74 -4.23 -12.37
CA GLN A 182 33.87 -5.03 -13.24
C GLN A 182 32.58 -5.45 -12.53
N ARG A 183 32.66 -5.84 -11.25
CA ARG A 183 31.48 -6.20 -10.44
C ARG A 183 30.56 -5.03 -10.19
N LEU A 184 31.12 -3.87 -9.86
CA LEU A 184 30.33 -2.66 -9.64
C LEU A 184 29.57 -2.27 -10.92
N LEU A 185 30.24 -2.32 -12.08
CA LEU A 185 29.60 -2.04 -13.36
C LEU A 185 28.49 -3.04 -13.69
N THR A 186 28.72 -4.35 -13.50
CA THR A 186 27.68 -5.35 -13.79
C THR A 186 26.48 -5.26 -12.84
N ILE A 187 26.71 -4.87 -11.57
CA ILE A 187 25.63 -4.56 -10.62
C ILE A 187 24.85 -3.32 -11.06
N ILE A 188 25.53 -2.27 -11.53
CA ILE A 188 24.87 -1.07 -12.06
C ILE A 188 24.04 -1.41 -13.30
N ILE A 189 24.57 -2.18 -14.25
CA ILE A 189 23.84 -2.63 -15.45
C ILE A 189 22.59 -3.42 -15.06
N GLY A 190 22.73 -4.38 -14.13
CA GLY A 190 21.59 -5.13 -13.60
C GLY A 190 20.54 -4.22 -12.96
N GLY A 191 20.95 -3.30 -12.08
CA GLY A 191 20.07 -2.36 -11.41
C GLY A 191 19.35 -1.41 -12.37
N VAL A 192 20.06 -0.83 -13.34
CA VAL A 192 19.48 0.03 -14.40
C VAL A 192 18.47 -0.75 -15.22
N THR A 193 18.76 -2.02 -15.57
CA THR A 193 17.82 -2.88 -16.29
C THR A 193 16.56 -3.13 -15.47
N CYS A 194 16.67 -3.43 -14.17
CA CYS A 194 15.52 -3.59 -13.28
C CYS A 194 14.64 -2.33 -13.24
N VAL A 195 15.25 -1.17 -13.05
CA VAL A 195 14.55 0.11 -12.95
C VAL A 195 13.86 0.44 -14.28
N THR A 196 14.56 0.28 -15.40
CA THR A 196 14.00 0.52 -16.74
C THR A 196 12.79 -0.37 -16.99
N VAL A 197 12.92 -1.69 -16.80
CA VAL A 197 11.82 -2.64 -17.03
C VAL A 197 10.64 -2.39 -16.07
N SER A 198 10.90 -2.08 -14.81
CA SER A 198 9.84 -1.82 -13.82
C SER A 198 9.03 -0.57 -14.11
N ILE A 199 9.67 0.50 -14.60
CA ILE A 199 9.04 1.79 -14.94
C ILE A 199 8.31 1.72 -16.29
N PHE A 200 8.95 1.18 -17.34
CA PHE A 200 8.42 1.28 -18.71
C PHE A 200 7.43 0.17 -19.09
N ILE A 201 7.47 -0.99 -18.43
CA ILE A 201 6.51 -2.07 -18.69
C ILE A 201 5.46 -2.03 -17.58
N CYS A 202 4.25 -1.55 -17.88
CA CYS A 202 3.06 -1.57 -17.00
C CYS A 202 3.38 -1.28 -15.50
N PRO A 203 3.83 -0.07 -15.13
CA PRO A 203 4.37 0.21 -13.80
C PRO A 203 3.36 -0.07 -12.68
N VAL A 204 3.87 -0.58 -11.56
CA VAL A 204 3.09 -0.82 -10.34
C VAL A 204 3.63 0.11 -9.26
N TRP A 205 2.79 1.04 -8.81
CA TRP A 205 3.15 2.12 -7.90
C TRP A 205 2.66 1.83 -6.48
N ALA A 206 3.58 1.81 -5.52
CA ALA A 206 3.26 1.64 -4.10
C ALA A 206 2.50 2.85 -3.54
N GLY A 207 2.77 4.06 -4.06
CA GLY A 207 2.04 5.26 -3.68
C GLY A 207 0.54 5.19 -4.00
N GLU A 208 0.21 4.71 -5.20
CA GLU A 208 -1.17 4.47 -5.65
C GLU A 208 -1.86 3.39 -4.79
N ASP A 209 -1.17 2.28 -4.52
CA ASP A 209 -1.72 1.22 -3.66
C ASP A 209 -1.97 1.73 -2.22
N LEU A 210 -1.07 2.55 -1.67
CA LEU A 210 -1.26 3.17 -0.34
C LEU A 210 -2.44 4.13 -0.34
N HIS A 211 -2.55 4.95 -1.39
CA HIS A 211 -3.60 5.93 -1.54
C HIS A 211 -4.99 5.28 -1.56
N ASN A 212 -5.15 4.23 -2.38
CA ASN A 212 -6.37 3.46 -2.45
C ASN A 212 -6.66 2.71 -1.14
N LEU A 213 -5.65 2.11 -0.51
CA LEU A 213 -5.81 1.39 0.75
C LEU A 213 -6.32 2.29 1.87
N VAL A 214 -5.76 3.51 2.02
CA VAL A 214 -6.19 4.45 3.06
C VAL A 214 -7.64 4.90 2.84
N ALA A 215 -8.03 5.16 1.59
CA ALA A 215 -9.41 5.49 1.26
C ALA A 215 -10.38 4.32 1.53
N GLN A 216 -10.04 3.12 1.08
CA GLN A 216 -10.82 1.90 1.32
C GLN A 216 -10.98 1.60 2.81
N ASN A 217 -9.93 1.83 3.61
CA ASN A 217 -10.00 1.67 5.06
C ASN A 217 -11.06 2.57 5.70
N MET A 218 -11.21 3.82 5.24
CA MET A 218 -12.27 4.72 5.70
C MET A 218 -13.66 4.24 5.25
N GLU A 219 -13.81 3.79 4.00
CA GLU A 219 -15.08 3.25 3.50
C GLU A 219 -15.55 2.02 4.28
N MET A 220 -14.63 1.10 4.63
CA MET A 220 -14.99 -0.08 5.42
C MET A 220 -15.49 0.27 6.83
N ILE A 221 -14.93 1.32 7.44
CA ILE A 221 -15.43 1.85 8.72
C ILE A 221 -16.78 2.53 8.51
N ALA A 222 -16.92 3.32 7.45
CA ALA A 222 -18.13 4.04 7.14
C ALA A 222 -19.33 3.12 6.89
N ASN A 223 -19.13 2.06 6.10
CA ASN A 223 -20.15 1.05 5.81
C ASN A 223 -20.65 0.37 7.09
N PHE A 224 -19.77 0.14 8.06
CA PHE A 224 -20.17 -0.35 9.38
C PHE A 224 -21.07 0.65 10.11
N LEU A 225 -20.68 1.93 10.16
CA LEU A 225 -21.40 2.97 10.90
C LEU A 225 -22.77 3.28 10.30
N GLU A 226 -22.93 3.26 8.98
CA GLU A 226 -24.24 3.41 8.34
C GLU A 226 -25.19 2.24 8.68
N GLY A 227 -24.66 1.02 8.72
CA GLY A 227 -25.43 -0.17 9.06
C GLY A 227 -25.71 -0.34 10.55
N PHE A 228 -24.92 0.30 11.43
CA PHE A 228 -24.96 0.10 12.87
C PHE A 228 -26.34 0.41 13.47
N GLY A 229 -26.92 1.57 13.14
CA GLY A 229 -28.18 2.02 13.74
C GLY A 229 -29.34 1.05 13.50
N GLY A 230 -29.42 0.47 12.29
CA GLY A 230 -30.45 -0.50 11.93
C GLY A 230 -30.27 -1.88 12.58
N GLU A 231 -29.04 -2.29 12.87
CA GLU A 231 -28.77 -3.55 13.58
C GLU A 231 -28.96 -3.41 15.08
N TYR A 232 -28.41 -2.35 15.67
CA TYR A 232 -28.48 -2.15 17.09
C TYR A 232 -29.90 -1.79 17.51
N PHE A 233 -30.60 -0.86 16.86
CA PHE A 233 -31.93 -0.43 17.34
C PHE A 233 -33.12 -1.24 16.80
N ARG A 234 -32.88 -2.43 16.24
CA ARG A 234 -33.92 -3.30 15.68
C ARG A 234 -34.94 -3.76 16.73
N SER A 235 -36.23 -3.62 16.45
CA SER A 235 -37.30 -4.13 17.33
C SER A 235 -37.58 -5.61 17.04
N PRO A 236 -37.91 -6.43 18.06
CA PRO A 236 -38.34 -7.83 17.85
C PRO A 236 -39.66 -7.97 17.06
N GLU A 237 -40.47 -6.92 17.01
CA GLU A 237 -41.77 -6.89 16.31
C GLU A 237 -41.64 -6.58 14.81
N ASP A 238 -40.46 -6.17 14.34
CA ASP A 238 -40.16 -6.00 12.91
C ASP A 238 -39.89 -7.37 12.27
N GLY A 239 -40.97 -8.14 12.07
CA GLY A 239 -41.17 -9.31 11.21
C GLY A 239 -39.98 -10.23 10.92
N ASP A 240 -40.14 -11.52 11.26
CA ASP A 240 -39.20 -12.58 10.91
C ASP A 240 -38.88 -12.62 9.40
N SER A 241 -37.58 -12.55 9.10
CA SER A 241 -36.98 -13.51 8.16
C SER A 241 -36.08 -14.42 8.99
N PRO A 242 -36.13 -15.75 8.79
CA PRO A 242 -35.48 -16.70 9.66
C PRO A 242 -33.97 -16.49 9.59
N VAL A 243 -33.33 -16.25 10.74
CA VAL A 243 -31.89 -16.44 10.95
C VAL A 243 -31.05 -15.97 9.75
N ILE A 244 -31.01 -14.66 9.49
CA ILE A 244 -29.89 -14.09 8.72
C ILE A 244 -28.67 -14.26 9.62
N SER A 245 -28.06 -15.44 9.55
CA SER A 245 -26.84 -15.78 10.24
C SER A 245 -25.82 -14.66 10.04
N LYS A 246 -25.05 -14.32 11.07
CA LYS A 246 -23.97 -13.30 11.05
C LYS A 246 -22.94 -13.48 9.91
N ASN A 247 -23.05 -14.54 9.10
CA ASN A 247 -22.29 -14.76 7.88
C ASN A 247 -22.86 -14.06 6.63
N GLN A 248 -24.04 -13.45 6.67
CA GLN A 248 -24.64 -12.78 5.50
C GLN A 248 -24.52 -11.25 5.50
N LYS A 249 -24.07 -10.59 6.58
CA LYS A 249 -23.84 -9.14 6.62
C LYS A 249 -22.34 -8.82 6.58
N PRO A 250 -21.73 -8.72 5.39
CA PRO A 250 -20.28 -8.59 5.25
C PRO A 250 -19.75 -7.30 5.91
N PHE A 251 -20.53 -6.21 5.91
CA PHE A 251 -20.15 -4.93 6.53
C PHE A 251 -19.83 -5.03 8.03
N LEU A 252 -20.40 -5.99 8.77
CA LEU A 252 -20.12 -6.23 10.19
C LEU A 252 -18.71 -6.80 10.45
N LYS A 253 -17.98 -7.18 9.40
CA LYS A 253 -16.64 -7.77 9.49
C LYS A 253 -15.62 -7.08 8.58
N GLU A 254 -16.04 -6.30 7.59
CA GLU A 254 -15.16 -5.62 6.62
C GLU A 254 -14.07 -4.77 7.30
N TYR A 255 -14.43 -3.99 8.31
CA TYR A 255 -13.50 -3.12 9.05
C TYR A 255 -12.35 -3.90 9.75
N LYS A 256 -12.47 -5.22 9.96
CA LYS A 256 -11.42 -6.03 10.61
C LYS A 256 -10.11 -6.07 9.83
N SER A 257 -10.18 -5.90 8.50
CA SER A 257 -9.00 -5.75 7.66
C SER A 257 -8.18 -4.51 8.03
N VAL A 258 -8.84 -3.42 8.44
CA VAL A 258 -8.21 -2.16 8.87
C VAL A 258 -7.36 -2.37 10.11
N LEU A 259 -7.80 -3.19 11.06
CA LEU A 259 -7.08 -3.45 12.32
C LEU A 259 -5.65 -3.98 12.08
N ASN A 260 -5.45 -4.76 11.01
CA ASN A 260 -4.18 -5.40 10.68
C ASN A 260 -3.41 -4.69 9.54
N SER A 261 -3.87 -3.51 9.12
CA SER A 261 -3.33 -2.76 7.96
C SER A 261 -1.93 -2.17 8.18
N LYS A 262 -1.49 -2.01 9.43
CA LYS A 262 -0.30 -1.20 9.78
C LYS A 262 0.96 -1.58 9.00
N ALA A 263 1.29 -2.88 8.95
CA ALA A 263 2.52 -3.32 8.28
C ALA A 263 2.49 -3.04 6.77
N THR A 264 1.33 -3.25 6.14
CA THR A 264 1.10 -2.97 4.72
C THR A 264 1.24 -1.48 4.42
N GLU A 265 0.55 -0.61 5.17
CA GLU A 265 0.65 0.84 5.00
C GLU A 265 2.10 1.34 5.19
N GLU A 266 2.77 0.83 6.23
CA GLU A 266 4.14 1.19 6.56
C GLU A 266 5.14 0.80 5.48
N SER A 267 4.96 -0.37 4.86
CA SER A 267 5.80 -0.84 3.75
C SER A 267 5.53 -0.06 2.46
N LEU A 268 4.26 0.16 2.10
CA LEU A 268 3.87 0.92 0.92
C LEU A 268 4.37 2.37 1.01
N ALA A 269 4.22 3.04 2.15
CA ALA A 269 4.72 4.40 2.34
C ALA A 269 6.26 4.48 2.23
N ASN A 270 6.98 3.45 2.70
CA ASN A 270 8.42 3.39 2.52
C ASN A 270 8.80 3.24 1.04
N PHE A 271 8.13 2.36 0.30
CA PHE A 271 8.36 2.18 -1.14
C PHE A 271 8.00 3.42 -1.94
N ALA A 272 6.85 4.03 -1.66
CA ALA A 272 6.37 5.25 -2.30
C ALA A 272 7.34 6.43 -2.14
N SER A 273 8.12 6.46 -1.05
CA SER A 273 9.16 7.49 -0.83
C SER A 273 10.35 7.39 -1.79
N TRP A 274 10.54 6.25 -2.45
CA TRP A 274 11.58 6.04 -3.46
C TRP A 274 11.07 6.29 -4.89
N GLU A 275 9.77 6.47 -5.08
CA GLU A 275 9.18 6.59 -6.41
C GLU A 275 9.44 7.98 -7.02
N PRO A 276 9.70 8.06 -8.34
CA PRO A 276 9.60 9.32 -9.05
C PRO A 276 8.16 9.87 -8.99
N GLY A 277 7.98 11.14 -9.37
CA GLY A 277 6.63 11.67 -9.59
C GLY A 277 5.91 10.86 -10.68
N HIS A 278 4.66 10.50 -10.42
CA HIS A 278 3.86 9.63 -11.29
C HIS A 278 2.37 9.91 -11.11
N GLY A 279 1.59 9.82 -12.20
CA GLY A 279 0.16 10.09 -12.17
C GLY A 279 -0.15 11.46 -11.56
N CYS A 280 -0.99 11.47 -10.53
CA CYS A 280 -1.33 12.68 -9.77
C CYS A 280 -0.38 12.97 -8.59
N PHE A 281 0.57 12.07 -8.30
CA PHE A 281 1.52 12.21 -7.20
C PHE A 281 2.77 12.94 -7.63
N ARG A 282 3.06 14.04 -6.94
CA ARG A 282 4.26 14.85 -7.18
C ARG A 282 5.48 14.19 -6.57
N PHE A 283 6.67 14.57 -7.04
CA PHE A 283 7.91 14.20 -6.37
C PHE A 283 7.91 14.71 -4.93
N ARG A 284 8.32 13.86 -3.97
CA ARG A 284 8.23 14.12 -2.51
C ARG A 284 6.82 14.37 -1.99
N HIS A 285 5.84 13.64 -2.53
CA HIS A 285 4.46 13.61 -2.01
C HIS A 285 4.42 13.35 -0.48
N PRO A 286 3.45 13.93 0.27
CA PRO A 286 3.33 13.81 1.73
C PRO A 286 2.87 12.40 2.21
N TRP A 287 3.66 11.35 1.95
CA TRP A 287 3.34 9.97 2.33
C TRP A 287 3.24 9.74 3.86
N LYS A 288 3.82 10.63 4.68
CA LYS A 288 3.73 10.54 6.14
C LYS A 288 2.30 10.80 6.63
N GLN A 289 1.57 11.69 5.96
CA GLN A 289 0.19 12.04 6.29
C GLN A 289 -0.75 10.84 6.07
N TYR A 290 -0.47 10.00 5.05
CA TYR A 290 -1.20 8.73 4.87
C TYR A 290 -1.03 7.78 6.05
N LEU A 291 0.16 7.70 6.65
CA LEU A 291 0.39 6.88 7.85
C LEU A 291 -0.31 7.44 9.10
N GLN A 292 -0.42 8.76 9.20
CA GLN A 292 -1.18 9.43 10.26
C GLN A 292 -2.67 9.13 10.12
N ILE A 293 -3.23 9.29 8.93
CA ILE A 293 -4.63 8.93 8.63
C ILE A 293 -4.86 7.43 8.90
N GLY A 294 -3.98 6.55 8.42
CA GLY A 294 -4.07 5.11 8.69
C GLY A 294 -4.03 4.76 10.19
N THR A 295 -3.29 5.52 10.99
CA THR A 295 -3.30 5.36 12.46
C THR A 295 -4.63 5.76 13.08
N LEU A 296 -5.22 6.86 12.64
CA LEU A 296 -6.55 7.28 13.07
C LEU A 296 -7.65 6.31 12.60
N ASN A 297 -7.57 5.82 11.36
CA ASN A 297 -8.47 4.79 10.84
C ASN A 297 -8.44 3.52 11.71
N ARG A 298 -7.25 3.06 12.11
CA ARG A 298 -7.12 1.93 13.05
C ARG A 298 -7.73 2.23 14.41
N GLN A 299 -7.49 3.42 14.97
CA GLN A 299 -8.11 3.83 16.24
C GLN A 299 -9.64 3.80 16.14
N CYS A 300 -10.20 4.35 15.06
CA CYS A 300 -11.64 4.30 14.79
C CYS A 300 -12.13 2.85 14.62
N ALA A 301 -11.38 2.00 13.91
CA ALA A 301 -11.72 0.59 13.73
C ALA A 301 -11.72 -0.20 15.05
N TYR A 302 -10.85 0.13 16.03
CA TYR A 302 -10.92 -0.46 17.37
C TYR A 302 -12.17 -0.03 18.13
N LEU A 303 -12.60 1.24 18.01
CA LEU A 303 -13.86 1.70 18.59
C LEU A 303 -15.06 0.99 17.94
N VAL A 304 -15.01 0.79 16.62
CA VAL A 304 -16.00 0.02 15.87
C VAL A 304 -16.01 -1.47 16.30
N GLU A 305 -14.87 -2.11 16.57
CA GLU A 305 -14.84 -3.48 17.11
C GLU A 305 -15.54 -3.55 18.47
N ALA A 306 -15.26 -2.59 19.35
CA ALA A 306 -15.93 -2.50 20.66
C ALA A 306 -17.44 -2.32 20.49
N LEU A 307 -17.86 -1.44 19.57
CA LEU A 307 -19.26 -1.17 19.25
C LEU A 307 -19.97 -2.40 18.66
N ASN A 308 -19.30 -3.15 17.78
CA ASN A 308 -19.79 -4.42 17.25
C ASN A 308 -19.92 -5.50 18.35
N GLY A 309 -19.05 -5.45 19.36
CA GLY A 309 -19.17 -6.26 20.58
C GLY A 309 -20.52 -6.04 21.30
N CYS A 310 -20.96 -4.79 21.39
CA CYS A 310 -22.22 -4.40 22.03
C CYS A 310 -23.47 -4.90 21.29
N ILE A 311 -23.42 -5.05 19.96
CA ILE A 311 -24.52 -5.64 19.17
C ILE A 311 -24.80 -7.09 19.61
N ASN A 312 -23.75 -7.82 20.02
CA ASN A 312 -23.83 -9.24 20.29
C ASN A 312 -24.16 -9.59 21.76
N SER A 313 -24.05 -8.61 22.66
CA SER A 313 -24.22 -8.82 24.11
C SER A 313 -25.65 -8.57 24.62
N GLU A 314 -26.62 -8.21 23.76
CA GLU A 314 -27.84 -7.48 24.17
C GLU A 314 -29.18 -8.23 24.07
N ILE A 315 -29.33 -9.37 24.76
CA ILE A 315 -30.66 -9.96 24.97
C ILE A 315 -31.42 -9.32 26.16
N GLN A 316 -30.87 -8.34 26.90
CA GLN A 316 -31.52 -7.80 28.12
C GLN A 316 -31.41 -6.27 28.30
N VAL A 317 -31.94 -5.45 27.39
CA VAL A 317 -32.03 -3.98 27.59
C VAL A 317 -33.49 -3.56 27.82
N PRO A 318 -33.83 -2.87 28.93
CA PRO A 318 -35.11 -2.20 29.12
C PRO A 318 -35.40 -1.19 28.00
N SER A 319 -36.57 -1.33 27.38
CA SER A 319 -36.92 -0.72 26.09
C SER A 319 -36.97 0.81 26.08
N GLU A 320 -37.23 1.46 27.21
CA GLU A 320 -37.53 2.91 27.25
C GLU A 320 -36.29 3.81 27.16
N PHE A 321 -35.19 3.49 27.84
CA PHE A 321 -33.95 4.27 27.73
C PHE A 321 -33.31 4.14 26.34
N ARG A 322 -33.35 2.93 25.78
CA ARG A 322 -32.90 2.65 24.41
C ARG A 322 -33.65 3.49 23.38
N LYS A 323 -34.98 3.66 23.55
CA LYS A 323 -35.79 4.53 22.69
C LYS A 323 -35.37 6.00 22.80
N LYS A 324 -35.06 6.50 24.01
CA LYS A 324 -34.62 7.89 24.24
C LYS A 324 -33.30 8.21 23.50
N ILE A 325 -32.32 7.32 23.54
CA ILE A 325 -31.01 7.56 22.90
C ILE A 325 -30.96 7.16 21.42
N ARG A 326 -31.95 6.39 20.93
CA ARG A 326 -31.99 5.82 19.57
C ARG A 326 -31.70 6.84 18.50
N LYS A 327 -32.44 7.95 18.49
CA LYS A 327 -32.33 8.97 17.45
C LYS A 327 -30.92 9.53 17.38
N ALA A 328 -30.41 10.06 18.50
CA ALA A 328 -29.08 10.66 18.53
C ALA A 328 -27.96 9.66 18.21
N CYS A 329 -28.04 8.41 18.68
CA CYS A 329 -27.08 7.36 18.35
C CYS A 329 -27.09 6.99 16.87
N THR A 330 -28.27 6.84 16.27
CA THR A 330 -28.42 6.56 14.84
C THR A 330 -27.90 7.72 13.99
N ASP A 331 -28.25 8.95 14.34
CA ASP A 331 -27.83 10.17 13.64
C ASP A 331 -26.31 10.32 13.69
N MET A 332 -25.68 10.20 14.88
CA MET A 332 -24.21 10.25 15.00
C MET A 332 -23.52 9.18 14.14
N SER A 333 -24.02 7.95 14.18
CA SER A 333 -23.42 6.83 13.43
C SER A 333 -23.53 7.05 11.93
N LEU A 334 -24.72 7.44 11.46
CA LEU A 334 -24.98 7.74 10.05
C LEU A 334 -24.12 8.90 9.56
N GLU A 335 -24.06 10.00 10.32
CA GLU A 335 -23.30 11.19 9.93
C GLU A 335 -21.79 10.96 9.96
N CYS A 336 -21.28 10.15 10.90
CA CYS A 336 -19.90 9.70 10.86
C CYS A 336 -19.61 8.82 9.63
N GLY A 337 -20.55 7.94 9.26
CA GLY A 337 -20.46 7.14 8.04
C GLY A 337 -20.38 8.01 6.79
N ASN A 338 -21.31 8.96 6.65
CA ASN A 338 -21.34 9.92 5.56
C ASN A 338 -20.03 10.74 5.48
N ALA A 339 -19.56 11.27 6.61
CA ALA A 339 -18.30 11.99 6.69
C ALA A 339 -17.12 11.15 6.19
N LEU A 340 -16.97 9.92 6.69
CA LEU A 340 -15.87 9.03 6.31
C LEU A 340 -15.93 8.63 4.82
N LYS A 341 -17.12 8.44 4.24
CA LYS A 341 -17.26 8.21 2.79
C LYS A 341 -16.85 9.43 1.99
N GLU A 342 -17.30 10.62 2.37
CA GLU A 342 -16.91 11.85 1.68
C GLU A 342 -15.40 12.12 1.78
N LEU A 343 -14.78 11.82 2.92
CA LEU A 343 -13.32 11.88 3.09
C LEU A 343 -12.61 10.84 2.21
N ALA A 344 -13.13 9.62 2.13
CA ALA A 344 -12.57 8.57 1.27
C ALA A 344 -12.65 8.94 -0.21
N LEU A 345 -13.79 9.47 -0.65
CA LEU A 345 -13.98 9.98 -2.00
C LEU A 345 -13.05 11.17 -2.27
N ALA A 346 -12.92 12.09 -1.32
CA ALA A 346 -12.03 13.24 -1.43
C ALA A 346 -10.57 12.83 -1.62
N ILE A 347 -10.12 11.80 -0.89
CA ILE A 347 -8.81 11.19 -1.11
C ILE A 347 -8.74 10.60 -2.51
N LYS A 348 -9.62 9.65 -2.87
CA LYS A 348 -9.58 8.94 -4.18
C LYS A 348 -9.54 9.89 -5.38
N GLU A 349 -10.29 10.98 -5.31
CA GLU A 349 -10.40 11.96 -6.39
C GLU A 349 -9.37 13.09 -6.27
N MET A 350 -8.58 13.13 -5.20
CA MET A 350 -7.67 14.21 -4.83
C MET A 350 -8.33 15.60 -4.88
N ARG A 351 -9.53 15.68 -4.31
CA ARG A 351 -10.33 16.91 -4.18
C ARG A 351 -10.35 17.40 -2.75
N GLN A 352 -10.57 18.70 -2.57
CA GLN A 352 -10.77 19.26 -1.24
C GLN A 352 -11.95 18.58 -0.51
N PRO A 353 -11.78 18.18 0.76
CA PRO A 353 -12.77 17.41 1.52
C PRO A 353 -13.92 18.24 2.11
N CYS A 354 -14.26 19.41 1.53
CA CYS A 354 -15.25 20.34 2.08
C CYS A 354 -16.66 19.72 2.26
N LEU A 355 -17.02 18.72 1.45
CA LEU A 355 -18.30 18.01 1.57
C LEU A 355 -18.40 17.15 2.84
N ALA A 356 -17.28 16.84 3.49
CA ALA A 356 -17.28 16.09 4.74
C ALA A 356 -17.55 16.98 5.97
N ASP A 357 -17.40 18.31 5.85
CA ASP A 357 -17.54 19.23 7.00
C ASP A 357 -18.97 19.25 7.58
N PRO A 358 -20.05 19.37 6.76
CA PRO A 358 -21.40 19.39 7.32
C PRO A 358 -21.79 18.10 8.06
N PRO A 359 -21.52 16.88 7.54
CA PRO A 359 -21.75 15.65 8.31
C PRO A 359 -20.93 15.58 9.61
N VAL A 360 -19.67 16.06 9.62
CA VAL A 360 -18.85 16.11 10.84
C VAL A 360 -19.47 17.02 11.91
N GLU A 361 -19.95 18.21 11.52
CA GLU A 361 -20.60 19.14 12.45
C GLU A 361 -21.99 18.64 12.91
N SER A 362 -22.75 17.99 12.03
CA SER A 362 -24.00 17.29 12.38
C SER A 362 -23.76 16.22 13.44
N ALA A 363 -22.74 15.38 13.25
CA ALA A 363 -22.35 14.34 14.19
C ALA A 363 -21.92 14.90 15.56
N LYS A 364 -21.16 16.01 15.58
CA LYS A 364 -20.77 16.71 16.82
C LYS A 364 -21.97 17.28 17.57
N THR A 365 -22.93 17.85 16.84
CA THR A 365 -24.16 18.40 17.41
C THR A 365 -24.97 17.28 18.08
N ALA A 366 -25.20 16.17 17.36
CA ALA A 366 -25.89 15.01 17.90
C ALA A 366 -25.18 14.40 19.12
N ALA A 367 -23.84 14.40 19.14
CA ALA A 367 -23.06 13.99 20.31
C ALA A 367 -23.28 14.92 21.53
N GLY A 368 -23.39 16.23 21.29
CA GLY A 368 -23.74 17.22 22.32
C GLY A 368 -25.10 16.94 22.94
N ASP A 369 -26.12 16.76 22.10
CA ASP A 369 -27.50 16.49 22.52
C ASP A 369 -27.64 15.16 23.26
N LEU A 370 -26.89 14.13 22.82
CA LEU A 370 -26.87 12.85 23.52
C LEU A 370 -26.22 12.98 24.90
N LYS A 371 -25.13 13.74 25.01
CA LYS A 371 -24.44 13.95 26.29
C LYS A 371 -25.35 14.66 27.30
N THR A 372 -26.17 15.62 26.88
CA THR A 372 -27.17 16.25 27.75
C THR A 372 -28.27 15.27 28.12
N THR A 373 -28.78 14.49 27.16
CA THR A 373 -29.83 13.48 27.39
C THR A 373 -29.38 12.40 28.39
N LEU A 374 -28.14 11.92 28.26
CA LEU A 374 -27.54 10.96 29.19
C LEU A 374 -27.47 11.52 30.61
N LYS A 375 -26.98 12.75 30.77
CA LYS A 375 -26.89 13.40 32.09
C LYS A 375 -28.24 13.48 32.78
N THR A 376 -29.28 13.89 32.07
CA THR A 376 -30.65 13.97 32.62
C THR A 376 -31.16 12.58 33.00
N ALA A 377 -30.96 11.58 32.14
CA ALA A 377 -31.42 10.22 32.40
C ALA A 377 -30.70 9.53 33.58
N PHE A 378 -29.42 9.82 33.82
CA PHE A 378 -28.70 9.30 35.00
C PHE A 378 -29.22 9.87 36.32
N ILE A 379 -29.80 11.06 36.31
CA ILE A 379 -30.37 11.70 37.51
C ILE A 379 -31.74 11.08 37.84
N GLU A 380 -32.49 10.64 36.83
CA GLU A 380 -33.90 10.23 36.96
C GLU A 380 -34.13 8.73 37.21
N ASN A 381 -33.17 7.84 36.98
CA ASN A 381 -33.43 6.39 36.89
C ASN A 381 -32.76 5.51 37.96
N SER A 382 -33.51 4.51 38.43
CA SER A 382 -33.10 3.55 39.46
C SER A 382 -32.39 2.29 38.93
N ASP A 383 -32.49 2.01 37.62
CA ASP A 383 -32.01 0.75 37.02
C ASP A 383 -30.62 0.90 36.35
N LEU A 384 -29.61 1.00 37.22
CA LEU A 384 -28.24 1.40 36.86
C LEU A 384 -27.57 0.43 35.87
N LEU A 385 -27.79 -0.88 36.00
CA LEU A 385 -27.11 -1.92 35.22
C LEU A 385 -27.50 -1.88 33.73
N ALA A 386 -28.78 -1.66 33.46
CA ALA A 386 -29.34 -1.53 32.11
C ALA A 386 -28.87 -0.26 31.39
N ILE A 387 -28.74 0.83 32.15
CA ILE A 387 -28.24 2.12 31.65
C ILE A 387 -26.76 2.00 31.26
N MET A 388 -25.98 1.17 31.95
CA MET A 388 -24.55 1.02 31.66
C MET A 388 -24.25 0.49 30.25
N SER A 389 -24.99 -0.49 29.72
CA SER A 389 -24.76 -1.01 28.35
C SER A 389 -25.05 0.07 27.30
N ALA A 390 -26.23 0.69 27.39
CA ALA A 390 -26.66 1.74 26.48
C ALA A 390 -25.79 3.02 26.59
N ALA A 391 -25.34 3.37 27.79
CA ALA A 391 -24.38 4.45 28.02
C ALA A 391 -22.98 4.12 27.46
N THR A 392 -22.57 2.85 27.48
CA THR A 392 -21.32 2.40 26.85
C THR A 392 -21.38 2.60 25.34
N VAL A 393 -22.48 2.18 24.70
CA VAL A 393 -22.71 2.40 23.26
C VAL A 393 -22.71 3.88 22.90
N ALA A 394 -23.44 4.69 23.67
CA ALA A 394 -23.45 6.13 23.50
C ALA A 394 -22.05 6.75 23.64
N SER A 395 -21.27 6.34 24.64
CA SER A 395 -19.91 6.84 24.87
C SER A 395 -18.95 6.43 23.74
N LEU A 396 -19.05 5.19 23.25
CA LEU A 396 -18.27 4.72 22.11
C LEU A 396 -18.58 5.53 20.85
N LEU A 397 -19.86 5.83 20.58
CA LEU A 397 -20.25 6.67 19.45
C LEU A 397 -19.71 8.10 19.57
N VAL A 398 -19.75 8.71 20.77
CA VAL A 398 -19.14 10.03 21.00
C VAL A 398 -17.63 10.01 20.73
N GLU A 399 -16.92 8.96 21.14
CA GLU A 399 -15.50 8.79 20.81
C GLU A 399 -15.27 8.57 19.30
N ILE A 400 -16.17 7.87 18.62
CA ILE A 400 -16.13 7.71 17.16
C ILE A 400 -16.31 9.07 16.47
N VAL A 401 -17.24 9.91 16.91
CA VAL A 401 -17.43 11.29 16.39
C VAL A 401 -16.13 12.09 16.52
N HIS A 402 -15.48 12.04 17.68
CA HIS A 402 -14.20 12.71 17.90
C HIS A 402 -13.06 12.12 17.05
N CYS A 403 -13.05 10.79 16.83
CA CYS A 403 -12.11 10.15 15.94
C CYS A 403 -12.32 10.59 14.47
N THR A 404 -13.56 10.64 14.00
CA THR A 404 -13.94 11.12 12.67
C THR A 404 -13.51 12.57 12.45
N ASP A 405 -13.70 13.46 13.43
CA ASP A 405 -13.20 14.84 13.38
C ASP A 405 -11.67 14.92 13.23
N LYS A 406 -10.93 14.08 13.96
CA LYS A 406 -9.45 13.99 13.82
C LYS A 406 -9.04 13.47 12.44
N ILE A 407 -9.76 12.49 11.91
CA ILE A 407 -9.54 11.98 10.54
C ILE A 407 -9.77 13.11 9.55
N ALA A 408 -10.92 13.81 9.63
CA ALA A 408 -11.26 14.94 8.77
C ALA A 408 -10.16 16.02 8.76
N LYS A 409 -9.67 16.42 9.94
CA LYS A 409 -8.56 17.39 10.08
C LYS A 409 -7.27 16.90 9.42
N SER A 410 -6.93 15.61 9.59
CA SER A 410 -5.72 15.03 8.98
C SER A 410 -5.84 14.91 7.45
N VAL A 411 -7.05 14.66 6.93
CA VAL A 411 -7.32 14.65 5.48
C VAL A 411 -7.24 16.07 4.90
N HIS A 412 -7.74 17.09 5.61
CA HIS A 412 -7.55 18.49 5.23
C HIS A 412 -6.06 18.87 5.19
N GLU A 413 -5.28 18.46 6.18
CA GLU A 413 -3.83 18.69 6.18
C GLU A 413 -3.15 18.01 4.97
N LEU A 414 -3.51 16.75 4.68
CA LEU A 414 -3.05 16.05 3.49
C LEU A 414 -3.43 16.81 2.21
N ALA A 415 -4.69 17.23 2.08
CA ALA A 415 -5.21 17.95 0.92
C ALA A 415 -4.46 19.26 0.67
N ASN A 416 -4.14 19.99 1.75
CA ASN A 416 -3.36 21.22 1.68
C ASN A 416 -1.91 20.97 1.23
N LEU A 417 -1.23 19.99 1.84
CA LEU A 417 0.16 19.65 1.52
C LEU A 417 0.32 19.01 0.13
N ALA A 418 -0.67 18.25 -0.31
CA ALA A 418 -0.70 17.61 -1.62
C ALA A 418 -1.30 18.50 -2.72
N HIS A 419 -1.78 19.69 -2.38
CA HIS A 419 -2.46 20.62 -3.30
C HIS A 419 -3.64 19.98 -4.05
N PHE A 420 -4.55 19.34 -3.29
CA PHE A 420 -5.78 18.79 -3.84
C PHE A 420 -6.60 19.87 -4.54
N LYS A 421 -7.28 19.48 -5.62
CA LYS A 421 -8.05 20.39 -6.46
C LYS A 421 -9.24 20.93 -5.68
N LYS A 422 -9.49 22.23 -5.79
CA LYS A 422 -10.76 22.83 -5.37
C LYS A 422 -11.80 22.43 -6.42
N VAL A 423 -12.93 21.88 -5.98
CA VAL A 423 -14.07 21.64 -6.87
C VAL A 423 -14.88 22.92 -6.86
N ASP A 424 -15.01 23.58 -8.02
CA ASP A 424 -16.00 24.65 -8.17
C ASP A 424 -17.40 24.00 -8.11
N PRO A 425 -18.29 24.46 -7.21
CA PRO A 425 -19.59 23.84 -6.99
C PRO A 425 -20.60 24.02 -8.15
N THR A 426 -20.17 24.53 -9.31
CA THR A 426 -21.05 24.94 -10.41
C THR A 426 -21.10 23.98 -11.62
N LEU A 427 -20.43 22.84 -11.59
CA LEU A 427 -20.51 21.87 -12.70
C LEU A 427 -21.12 20.55 -12.24
N THR A 428 -22.31 20.28 -12.77
CA THR A 428 -23.04 19.01 -12.73
C THR A 428 -22.16 17.84 -13.20
N PRO A 429 -22.47 16.58 -12.83
CA PRO A 429 -21.60 15.44 -13.14
C PRO A 429 -21.53 15.22 -14.65
N GLU A 430 -20.43 15.67 -15.27
CA GLU A 430 -20.13 15.38 -16.67
C GLU A 430 -19.78 13.90 -16.82
N LYS A 431 -20.42 13.30 -17.83
CA LYS A 431 -20.32 11.90 -18.25
C LYS A 431 -18.86 11.45 -18.41
N PRO A 432 -18.56 10.15 -18.21
CA PRO A 432 -17.23 9.62 -18.36
C PRO A 432 -16.69 9.91 -19.77
N TYR A 433 -15.46 10.44 -19.82
CA TYR A 433 -14.70 10.72 -21.02
C TYR A 433 -14.80 9.57 -22.02
N LEU A 434 -15.63 9.75 -23.05
CA LEU A 434 -15.58 8.92 -24.23
C LEU A 434 -14.29 9.26 -24.96
N LEU A 435 -13.35 8.30 -24.95
CA LEU A 435 -12.27 8.21 -25.92
C LEU A 435 -12.83 8.58 -27.30
N HIS A 436 -12.24 9.59 -27.94
CA HIS A 436 -12.57 10.00 -29.31
C HIS A 436 -12.51 8.78 -30.24
N ARG A 437 -13.66 8.15 -30.47
CA ARG A 437 -13.85 7.18 -31.52
C ARG A 437 -14.08 7.98 -32.81
N GLY A 438 -13.01 8.15 -33.59
CA GLY A 438 -13.12 8.70 -34.94
C GLY A 438 -14.17 7.92 -35.72
N THR A 439 -15.23 8.61 -36.16
CA THR A 439 -16.24 8.02 -37.03
C THR A 439 -15.80 8.22 -38.47
N ILE A 440 -15.47 7.12 -39.16
CA ILE A 440 -15.19 7.13 -40.60
C ILE A 440 -16.54 7.02 -41.32
N LYS A 441 -16.93 8.06 -42.07
CA LYS A 441 -17.96 7.94 -43.11
C LYS A 441 -17.28 7.47 -44.39
N PRO A 442 -17.73 6.40 -45.06
CA PRO A 442 -17.27 6.09 -46.41
C PRO A 442 -17.92 7.09 -47.38
N LEU A 443 -17.10 7.75 -48.20
CA LEU A 443 -17.59 8.48 -49.37
C LEU A 443 -17.34 7.63 -50.63
N SER A 444 -18.37 7.61 -51.47
CA SER A 444 -18.47 6.93 -52.77
C SER A 444 -17.35 7.34 -53.73
N GLU A 445 -17.02 6.39 -54.63
CA GLU A 445 -16.04 6.46 -55.72
C GLU A 445 -16.04 7.77 -56.52
N ALA A 446 -14.85 8.35 -56.72
CA ALA A 446 -14.31 8.82 -58.02
C ALA A 446 -12.87 9.36 -57.85
N ASP A 447 -11.93 8.75 -58.57
CA ASP A 447 -10.61 9.18 -59.06
C ASP A 447 -9.57 9.91 -58.14
N SER A 448 -8.46 9.18 -57.93
CA SER A 448 -7.06 9.46 -57.47
C SER A 448 -6.43 10.87 -57.56
N PRO A 449 -5.22 11.12 -56.97
CA PRO A 449 -4.70 10.73 -55.66
C PRO A 449 -4.06 11.90 -54.84
N HIS A 450 -3.86 11.66 -53.54
CA HIS A 450 -3.02 12.41 -52.57
C HIS A 450 -3.41 13.86 -52.25
N HIS A 451 -4.18 14.07 -51.16
CA HIS A 451 -3.92 15.04 -50.08
C HIS A 451 -5.00 14.86 -48.98
N VAL A 452 -4.62 14.55 -47.75
CA VAL A 452 -5.55 14.54 -46.60
C VAL A 452 -5.49 15.91 -45.93
N GLY A 453 -6.51 16.74 -46.16
CA GLY A 453 -6.69 18.00 -45.44
C GLY A 453 -7.30 17.75 -44.06
N ILE A 454 -6.56 18.07 -43.00
CA ILE A 454 -7.09 18.10 -41.63
C ILE A 454 -7.59 19.52 -41.36
N THR A 455 -8.91 19.70 -41.26
CA THR A 455 -9.51 20.97 -40.84
C THR A 455 -9.66 20.98 -39.32
N ILE A 456 -8.90 21.83 -38.62
CA ILE A 456 -9.04 22.07 -37.19
C ILE A 456 -10.01 23.27 -37.00
N PRO A 457 -11.11 23.14 -36.24
CA PRO A 457 -11.94 24.29 -35.91
C PRO A 457 -11.24 25.21 -34.90
N ASN A 458 -11.27 26.52 -35.19
CA ASN A 458 -10.58 27.58 -34.46
C ASN A 458 -10.99 27.68 -32.98
N LEU A 459 -9.99 27.92 -32.13
CA LEU A 459 -10.13 28.31 -30.73
C LEU A 459 -10.59 29.78 -30.64
N PRO A 460 -11.55 30.16 -29.79
CA PRO A 460 -11.79 31.57 -29.50
C PRO A 460 -10.69 32.10 -28.57
N THR A 461 -9.95 33.09 -29.08
CA THR A 461 -9.10 33.97 -28.29
C THR A 461 -9.96 34.95 -27.49
N THR A 462 -9.82 34.97 -26.17
CA THR A 462 -10.20 36.12 -25.35
C THR A 462 -9.03 36.52 -24.44
N THR A 463 -8.54 37.72 -24.69
CA THR A 463 -7.60 38.47 -23.86
C THR A 463 -8.33 39.24 -22.76
N THR A 464 -7.56 39.45 -21.67
CA THR A 464 -7.58 40.57 -20.70
C THR A 464 -8.65 40.66 -19.62
N GLU A 465 -8.14 40.60 -18.38
CA GLU A 465 -8.36 41.56 -17.28
C GLU A 465 -9.80 41.95 -16.93
N SER A 466 -10.31 41.40 -15.82
CA SER A 466 -10.95 42.17 -14.72
C SER A 466 -11.71 41.25 -13.72
N VAL A 467 -11.03 40.35 -13.00
CA VAL A 467 -11.61 39.74 -11.78
C VAL A 467 -10.50 39.47 -10.77
N HIS A 468 -9.83 40.54 -10.34
CA HIS A 468 -8.78 40.46 -9.33
C HIS A 468 -8.95 41.57 -8.30
N LEU A 469 -10.16 41.78 -7.76
CA LEU A 469 -10.33 42.78 -6.69
C LEU A 469 -11.60 42.64 -5.81
N GLU A 470 -12.11 41.42 -5.56
CA GLU A 470 -13.33 41.28 -4.73
C GLU A 470 -13.32 40.20 -3.64
N CYS A 471 -12.15 39.67 -3.24
CA CYS A 471 -12.07 38.72 -2.12
C CYS A 471 -11.06 39.08 -1.01
N VAL A 472 -10.54 40.32 -0.99
CA VAL A 472 -9.53 40.75 0.01
C VAL A 472 -9.97 41.94 0.88
N ASN A 473 -11.11 42.59 0.62
CA ASN A 473 -11.47 43.84 1.34
C ASN A 473 -12.53 43.73 2.45
N ASN A 474 -12.85 42.54 2.97
CA ASN A 474 -13.81 42.39 4.09
C ASN A 474 -13.23 41.85 5.41
N ILE A 475 -11.92 41.99 5.62
CA ILE A 475 -11.32 41.80 6.96
C ILE A 475 -10.32 42.93 7.20
N ILE A 476 -10.83 44.15 7.36
CA ILE A 476 -10.32 45.23 8.23
C ILE A 476 -11.53 46.17 8.42
N ASN A 477 -11.89 46.43 9.67
CA ASN A 477 -13.03 47.21 10.18
C ASN A 477 -14.33 46.43 10.43
N THR A 478 -14.34 45.62 11.50
CA THR A 478 -15.16 45.85 12.71
C THR A 478 -14.76 44.87 13.80
#